data_AF-A0A8C5NNJ1-F1
#
_entry.id   AF-A0A8C5NNJ1-F1
#
_cell.length_a   1.000
_cell.length_b   1.000
_cell.length_c   1.000
_cell.angle_alpha   90.00
_cell.angle_beta   90.00
_cell.angle_gamma   90.00
#
_symmetry.space_group_name_H-M   'P 1'
#
loop_
_entity.id
_entity.type
_entity.pdbx_description
1 polymer ?
#
loop_
_entity_poly.entity_id
_entity_poly.type
_entity_poly.pdbx_seq_one_letter_code
_entity_poly.pdbx_strand_id
1 'polypeptide(L)'
;MPPFASGLLVLTAPLPALPRRAAGLVAAAAGLVAGPLYVHLQPGLRLGGPAAGPAAPPAGPALLRALAALYTAAAARRGLDLRVLLGPGRRLARQPRVLLAAAAEAPGPPEPVQLGLQRLAAAVYGCPPSLPAVLLGEDTAGDPDGDPEQDPEAALPEFLDVAVGGTFDRLHGAHRLLLSACCLLARRRLLAGVADGELLRHKVLPELIEPYELRAAKLREFLEDVKPSLCYDIVPLADPFGPSVTDPDLQCLVVSEETHRGGVAVNKKRLENGLPELALYEIQLMKDPEHNQNEEEKISSSSLRQRLLGTLLQPPRRDPALPLRPYVIGLTGGTGSGKTSMAKLLGQLGAFVIDADQLGHAVYAPGGPAHEAVVAAFGAEILNKDGTINRKVLGAKVFGNQEQLKRLTDIVWPRIAQMVKEKVREADAQGKAVCVLDAAVLLEAGWQDMVHEVWTAIIPEEEAVRRIVARDGLTEEAARRRLQSQMSNRQRVEQSQVVLCSLWEPEITRQQVHKAWDLLQQRLSPEPGP
;
A
#
# COMPACT_ATOMS: atom_id res chain seq x y z
N MET A 1 12.17 -16.75 10.54
CA MET A 1 11.22 -15.67 10.91
C MET A 1 11.60 -15.12 12.27
N PRO A 2 11.40 -13.82 12.55
CA PRO A 2 11.72 -13.24 13.84
C PRO A 2 10.88 -13.91 14.97
N PRO A 3 11.47 -14.26 16.12
CA PRO A 3 10.81 -15.02 17.18
C PRO A 3 9.76 -14.24 17.97
N PHE A 4 9.79 -12.90 17.96
CA PHE A 4 8.90 -12.08 18.78
C PHE A 4 7.94 -11.24 17.94
N ALA A 5 6.67 -11.16 18.37
CA ALA A 5 5.64 -10.40 17.66
C ALA A 5 5.73 -8.87 17.81
N SER A 6 6.46 -8.38 18.82
CA SER A 6 6.66 -6.95 19.12
C SER A 6 7.86 -6.80 20.07
N GLY A 7 8.50 -5.63 20.07
CA GLY A 7 9.63 -5.38 20.97
C GLY A 7 9.76 -3.92 21.40
N LEU A 8 10.44 -3.70 22.52
CA LEU A 8 10.82 -2.37 23.01
C LEU A 8 12.35 -2.26 23.01
N LEU A 9 12.88 -1.40 22.14
CA LEU A 9 14.29 -1.06 22.06
C LEU A 9 14.58 0.21 22.86
N VAL A 10 15.43 0.09 23.88
CA VAL A 10 15.91 1.22 24.67
C VAL A 10 17.28 1.63 24.19
N LEU A 11 17.39 2.88 23.75
CA LEU A 11 18.63 3.49 23.27
C LEU A 11 19.11 4.52 24.28
N THR A 12 20.30 4.28 24.84
CA THR A 12 20.91 5.16 25.85
C THR A 12 22.05 6.01 25.30
N ALA A 13 22.45 5.79 24.05
CA ALA A 13 23.49 6.56 23.39
C ALA A 13 23.09 8.05 23.25
N PRO A 14 24.06 8.98 23.26
CA PRO A 14 23.81 10.39 22.95
C PRO A 14 23.11 10.57 21.60
N LEU A 15 22.16 11.51 21.50
CA LEU A 15 21.43 11.77 20.25
C LEU A 15 22.36 12.01 19.03
N PRO A 16 23.48 12.75 19.14
CA PRO A 16 24.39 12.95 18.00
C PRO A 16 25.05 11.67 17.48
N ALA A 17 25.16 10.62 18.29
CA ALA A 17 25.75 9.35 17.89
C ALA A 17 24.74 8.41 17.20
N LEU A 18 23.44 8.63 17.40
CA LEU A 18 22.39 7.74 16.87
C LEU A 18 22.35 7.67 15.33
N PRO A 19 22.54 8.75 14.56
CA PRO A 19 22.52 8.67 13.10
C PRO A 19 23.49 7.65 12.51
N ARG A 20 24.71 7.56 13.06
CA ARG A 20 25.73 6.60 12.60
C ARG A 20 25.40 5.17 12.98
N ARG A 21 24.67 4.97 14.08
CA ARG A 21 24.39 3.66 14.67
C ARG A 21 23.03 3.07 14.32
N ALA A 22 22.09 3.89 13.85
CA ALA A 22 20.70 3.50 13.60
C ALA A 22 20.57 2.28 12.68
N ALA A 23 21.34 2.23 11.59
CA ALA A 23 21.26 1.15 10.61
C ALA A 23 21.55 -0.23 11.22
N GLY A 24 22.66 -0.37 11.94
CA GLY A 24 23.05 -1.64 12.58
C GLY A 24 22.09 -2.04 13.70
N LEU A 25 21.69 -1.07 14.54
CA LEU A 25 20.78 -1.33 15.66
C LEU A 25 19.39 -1.77 15.20
N VAL A 26 18.82 -1.08 14.20
CA VAL A 26 17.53 -1.44 13.63
C VAL A 26 17.60 -2.77 12.89
N ALA A 27 18.71 -3.06 12.21
CA ALA A 27 18.94 -4.36 11.57
C ALA A 27 18.92 -5.51 12.58
N ALA A 28 19.67 -5.38 13.67
CA ALA A 28 19.74 -6.40 14.72
C ALA A 28 18.36 -6.60 15.38
N ALA A 29 17.65 -5.51 15.69
CA ALA A 29 16.31 -5.58 16.26
C ALA A 29 15.27 -6.21 15.30
N ALA A 30 15.35 -5.89 14.00
CA ALA A 30 14.47 -6.45 12.97
C ALA A 30 14.64 -7.97 12.79
N GLY A 31 15.82 -8.52 13.11
CA GLY A 31 16.03 -9.97 13.16
C GLY A 31 15.26 -10.67 14.29
N LEU A 32 14.85 -9.93 15.33
CA LEU A 32 14.19 -10.45 16.52
C LEU A 32 12.68 -10.18 16.55
N VAL A 33 12.23 -9.09 15.91
CA VAL A 33 10.85 -8.59 15.99
C VAL A 33 10.16 -8.60 14.64
N ALA A 34 8.97 -9.22 14.59
CA ALA A 34 8.14 -9.34 13.38
C ALA A 34 7.04 -8.27 13.25
N GLY A 35 6.71 -7.55 14.34
CA GLY A 35 5.66 -6.52 14.38
C GLY A 35 6.22 -5.16 14.81
N PRO A 36 5.49 -4.40 15.66
CA PRO A 36 5.96 -3.07 16.04
C PRO A 36 7.21 -3.15 16.90
N LEU A 37 8.20 -2.36 16.50
CA LEU A 37 9.42 -2.10 17.25
C LEU A 37 9.32 -0.70 17.85
N TYR A 38 9.03 -0.66 19.13
CA TYR A 38 8.96 0.57 19.90
C TYR A 38 10.36 1.02 20.28
N VAL A 39 10.69 2.29 20.09
CA VAL A 39 12.00 2.84 20.45
C VAL A 39 11.84 3.88 21.54
N HIS A 40 12.42 3.59 22.71
CA HIS A 40 12.52 4.54 23.81
C HIS A 40 13.92 5.17 23.79
N LEU A 41 13.98 6.49 23.63
CA LEU A 41 15.23 7.25 23.65
C LEU A 41 15.44 7.81 25.05
N GLN A 42 16.52 7.41 25.71
CA GLN A 42 16.93 7.99 26.99
C GLN A 42 18.44 8.24 27.01
N PRO A 43 18.91 9.27 26.29
CA PRO A 43 20.33 9.60 26.20
C PRO A 43 20.97 9.76 27.59
N GLY A 44 22.10 9.09 27.83
CA GLY A 44 22.84 9.17 29.10
C GLY A 44 22.33 8.27 30.23
N LEU A 45 21.25 7.50 30.02
CA LEU A 45 20.77 6.54 31.02
C LEU A 45 21.78 5.41 31.25
N ARG A 46 22.13 5.18 32.52
CA ARG A 46 22.86 3.99 32.96
C ARG A 46 21.89 2.92 33.45
N LEU A 47 21.58 1.94 32.60
CA LEU A 47 20.63 0.86 32.91
C LEU A 47 21.02 0.04 34.16
N GLY A 48 22.31 -0.06 34.50
CA GLY A 48 22.79 -0.75 35.70
C GLY A 48 22.81 0.10 36.99
N GLY A 49 22.41 1.38 36.94
CA GLY A 49 22.51 2.33 38.06
C GLY A 49 21.21 2.51 38.87
N PRO A 50 21.22 3.36 39.91
CA PRO A 50 20.01 3.75 40.64
C PRO A 50 19.00 4.40 39.68
N ALA A 51 17.71 4.14 39.90
CA ALA A 51 16.64 4.54 38.99
C ALA A 51 16.56 6.07 38.85
N ALA A 52 17.14 6.62 37.78
CA ALA A 52 16.79 7.96 37.32
C ALA A 52 15.39 7.89 36.67
N GLY A 53 14.52 8.83 36.99
CA GLY A 53 13.20 8.93 36.37
C GLY A 53 13.33 9.10 34.85
N PRO A 54 12.38 8.58 34.05
CA PRO A 54 12.38 8.75 32.61
C PRO A 54 12.29 10.25 32.28
N ALA A 55 13.34 10.81 31.68
CA ALA A 55 13.32 12.14 31.09
C ALA A 55 13.13 11.99 29.58
N ALA A 56 12.16 12.71 29.01
CA ALA A 56 12.00 12.76 27.56
C ALA A 56 13.24 13.43 26.94
N PRO A 57 13.71 12.96 25.77
CA PRO A 57 14.82 13.63 25.08
C PRO A 57 14.42 15.08 24.77
N PRO A 58 15.35 16.05 24.86
CA PRO A 58 15.06 17.44 24.56
C PRO A 58 14.60 17.57 23.10
N ALA A 59 13.52 18.32 22.89
CA ALA A 59 13.00 18.61 21.56
C ALA A 59 13.96 19.58 20.84
N GLY A 60 14.65 19.09 19.82
CA GLY A 60 15.67 19.85 19.11
C GLY A 60 16.10 19.20 17.78
N PRO A 61 16.95 19.88 17.00
CA PRO A 61 17.48 19.37 15.73
C PRO A 61 18.15 18.00 15.85
N ALA A 62 18.89 17.76 16.94
CA ALA A 62 19.54 16.48 17.20
C ALA A 62 18.53 15.32 17.31
N LEU A 63 17.37 15.55 17.94
CA LEU A 63 16.31 14.55 18.04
C LEU A 63 15.68 14.30 16.66
N LEU A 64 15.42 15.35 15.87
CA LEU A 64 14.89 15.20 14.50
C LEU A 64 15.84 14.39 13.61
N ARG A 65 17.15 14.62 13.69
CA ARG A 65 18.16 13.81 12.97
C ARG A 65 18.17 12.35 13.43
N ALA A 66 18.07 12.10 14.74
CA ALA A 66 17.98 10.75 15.26
C ALA A 66 16.70 10.04 14.76
N LEU A 67 15.56 10.72 14.76
CA LEU A 67 14.30 10.22 14.20
C LEU A 67 14.44 9.88 12.71
N ALA A 68 15.00 10.80 11.93
CA ALA A 68 15.22 10.60 10.50
C ALA A 68 16.12 9.38 10.22
N ALA A 69 17.20 9.21 10.99
CA ALA A 69 18.09 8.06 10.84
C ALA A 69 17.40 6.73 11.22
N LEU A 70 16.64 6.70 12.32
CA LEU A 70 15.90 5.51 12.74
C LEU A 70 14.82 5.11 11.73
N TYR A 71 14.05 6.08 11.23
CA TYR A 71 13.01 5.81 10.22
C TYR A 71 13.60 5.46 8.85
N THR A 72 14.74 6.05 8.45
CA THR A 72 15.49 5.61 7.25
C THR A 72 15.95 4.17 7.40
N ALA A 73 16.58 3.83 8.53
CA ALA A 73 17.05 2.48 8.81
C ALA A 73 15.90 1.46 8.83
N ALA A 74 14.74 1.83 9.37
CA ALA A 74 13.55 0.99 9.34
C ALA A 74 12.97 0.82 7.93
N ALA A 75 13.00 1.86 7.09
CA ALA A 75 12.49 1.78 5.74
C ALA A 75 13.28 0.82 4.84
N ALA A 76 14.59 0.66 5.08
CA ALA A 76 15.43 -0.34 4.44
C ALA A 76 15.10 -1.79 4.86
N ARG A 77 14.13 -2.00 5.77
CA ARG A 77 13.70 -3.31 6.25
C ARG A 77 12.22 -3.52 5.91
N ARG A 78 11.96 -4.45 5.00
CA ARG A 78 10.59 -4.76 4.56
C ARG A 78 9.69 -5.12 5.76
N GLY A 79 8.61 -4.35 5.92
CA GLY A 79 7.55 -4.62 6.88
C GLY A 79 7.82 -4.21 8.33
N LEU A 80 8.96 -3.56 8.64
CA LEU A 80 9.25 -3.16 10.02
C LEU A 80 8.44 -1.93 10.46
N ASP A 81 7.61 -2.12 11.49
CA ASP A 81 6.83 -1.04 12.10
C ASP A 81 7.58 -0.39 13.27
N LEU A 82 8.64 0.37 12.97
CA LEU A 82 9.34 1.18 13.96
C LEU A 82 8.52 2.40 14.40
N ARG A 83 8.36 2.60 15.71
CA ARG A 83 7.69 3.76 16.34
C ARG A 83 8.58 4.35 17.44
N VAL A 84 8.98 5.61 17.31
CA VAL A 84 9.78 6.28 18.36
C VAL A 84 8.86 6.95 19.37
N LEU A 85 9.04 6.62 20.65
CA LEU A 85 8.18 7.07 21.73
C LEU A 85 8.66 8.42 22.26
N LEU A 86 7.85 9.46 22.10
CA LEU A 86 8.13 10.85 22.46
C LEU A 86 7.47 11.28 23.78
N GLY A 87 6.96 10.31 24.53
CA GLY A 87 6.39 10.49 25.86
C GLY A 87 6.17 9.15 26.56
N PRO A 88 6.00 9.15 27.89
CA PRO A 88 5.62 7.95 28.62
C PRO A 88 4.19 7.53 28.25
N GLY A 89 3.95 6.23 28.10
CA GLY A 89 2.64 5.69 27.71
C GLY A 89 2.39 4.31 28.31
N ARG A 90 1.50 4.21 29.31
CA ARG A 90 1.26 2.93 30.02
C ARG A 90 0.60 1.85 29.16
N ARG A 91 0.08 2.19 27.98
CA ARG A 91 -0.61 1.26 27.09
C ARG A 91 -0.19 1.54 25.66
N LEU A 92 0.78 0.78 25.18
CA LEU A 92 1.09 0.68 23.76
C LEU A 92 0.03 -0.19 23.07
N ALA A 93 -0.31 0.14 21.82
CA ALA A 93 -1.30 -0.57 21.01
C ALA A 93 -1.02 -2.07 20.94
N ARG A 94 0.27 -2.45 20.87
CA ARG A 94 0.72 -3.83 21.07
C ARG A 94 1.74 -3.90 22.19
N GLN A 95 1.45 -4.70 23.21
CA GLN A 95 2.37 -4.93 24.31
C GLN A 95 3.68 -5.56 23.81
N PRO A 96 4.86 -5.04 24.18
CA PRO A 96 6.15 -5.64 23.84
C PRO A 96 6.27 -7.09 24.32
N ARG A 97 6.87 -7.96 23.50
CA ARG A 97 7.17 -9.37 23.85
C ARG A 97 8.65 -9.62 24.11
N VAL A 98 9.51 -8.69 23.74
CA VAL A 98 10.95 -8.70 24.03
C VAL A 98 11.42 -7.28 24.34
N LEU A 99 12.38 -7.18 25.25
CA LEU A 99 13.08 -5.94 25.56
C LEU A 99 14.46 -6.00 24.93
N LEU A 100 14.84 -4.96 24.21
CA LEU A 100 16.13 -4.83 23.54
C LEU A 100 16.85 -3.62 24.12
N ALA A 101 18.17 -3.71 24.29
CA ALA A 101 18.97 -2.56 24.65
C ALA A 101 20.26 -2.51 23.83
N ALA A 102 20.65 -1.29 23.46
CA ALA A 102 21.96 -0.98 22.92
C ALA A 102 22.64 -0.02 23.90
N ALA A 103 23.55 -0.56 24.72
CA ALA A 103 24.23 0.21 25.76
C ALA A 103 25.62 0.62 25.26
N ALA A 104 25.85 1.94 25.18
CA ALA A 104 27.13 2.53 24.74
C ALA A 104 28.32 2.15 25.65
N GLU A 105 28.06 1.81 26.91
CA GLU A 105 29.09 1.42 27.87
C GLU A 105 28.49 0.43 28.87
N ALA A 106 28.91 -0.83 28.86
CA ALA A 106 28.74 -1.69 30.02
C ALA A 106 29.93 -2.66 30.13
N PRO A 107 31.06 -2.25 30.75
CA PRO A 107 32.10 -3.17 31.21
C PRO A 107 31.64 -3.90 32.49
N GLY A 108 30.47 -4.54 32.47
CA GLY A 108 29.87 -5.21 33.61
C GLY A 108 29.00 -6.41 33.21
N PRO A 109 28.58 -7.26 34.18
CA PRO A 109 27.74 -8.42 33.88
C PRO A 109 26.40 -7.98 33.25
N PRO A 110 25.83 -8.79 32.34
CA PRO A 110 24.61 -8.43 31.61
C PRO A 110 23.34 -8.36 32.49
N GLU A 111 23.34 -9.06 33.62
CA GLU A 111 22.18 -9.21 34.50
C GLU A 111 21.65 -7.89 35.10
N PRO A 112 22.49 -6.99 35.67
CA PRO A 112 22.06 -5.64 36.08
C PRO A 112 21.40 -4.81 34.98
N VAL A 113 21.91 -4.87 33.75
CA VAL A 113 21.38 -4.11 32.62
C VAL A 113 20.02 -4.65 32.19
N GLN A 114 19.86 -5.98 32.15
CA GLN A 114 18.59 -6.64 31.86
C GLN A 114 17.53 -6.31 32.92
N LEU A 115 17.90 -6.36 34.20
CA LEU A 115 16.99 -6.03 35.29
C LEU A 115 16.59 -4.55 35.28
N GLY A 116 17.52 -3.65 34.97
CA GLY A 116 17.22 -2.23 34.77
C GLY A 116 16.24 -1.99 33.61
N LEU A 117 16.44 -2.69 32.50
CA LEU A 117 15.57 -2.63 31.33
C LEU A 117 14.14 -3.10 31.65
N GLN A 118 14.00 -4.22 32.39
CA GLN A 118 12.71 -4.73 32.84
C GLN A 118 12.00 -3.75 33.79
N ARG A 119 12.73 -3.16 34.75
CA ARG A 119 12.18 -2.14 35.66
C ARG A 119 11.68 -0.90 34.90
N LEU A 120 12.46 -0.39 33.95
CA LEU A 120 12.08 0.76 33.12
C LEU A 120 10.81 0.43 32.30
N ALA A 121 10.81 -0.71 31.60
CA ALA A 121 9.68 -1.13 30.78
C ALA A 121 8.40 -1.32 31.61
N ALA A 122 8.51 -1.91 32.80
CA ALA A 122 7.38 -2.06 33.71
C ALA A 122 6.87 -0.71 34.24
N ALA A 123 7.77 0.19 34.63
CA ALA A 123 7.41 1.49 35.19
C ALA A 123 6.77 2.44 34.17
N VAL A 124 7.32 2.50 32.95
CA VAL A 124 6.92 3.46 31.92
C VAL A 124 5.80 2.93 31.03
N TYR A 125 5.89 1.65 30.64
CA TYR A 125 5.04 1.04 29.61
C TYR A 125 4.14 -0.07 30.14
N GLY A 126 4.18 -0.36 31.46
CA GLY A 126 3.36 -1.41 32.07
C GLY A 126 3.70 -2.82 31.59
N CYS A 127 4.92 -3.02 31.08
CA CYS A 127 5.35 -4.31 30.58
C CYS A 127 5.50 -5.34 31.73
N PRO A 128 5.27 -6.64 31.48
CA PRO A 128 5.55 -7.68 32.46
C PRO A 128 7.03 -7.66 32.90
N PRO A 129 7.34 -7.80 34.20
CA PRO A 129 8.71 -7.73 34.70
C PRO A 129 9.58 -8.93 34.25
N SER A 130 8.97 -10.00 33.73
CA SER A 130 9.64 -11.22 33.27
C SER A 130 9.86 -11.29 31.76
N LEU A 131 9.72 -10.18 31.03
CA LEU A 131 9.95 -10.19 29.59
C LEU A 131 11.42 -10.56 29.27
N PRO A 132 11.65 -11.37 28.22
CA PRO A 132 13.00 -11.63 27.71
C PRO A 132 13.72 -10.32 27.39
N ALA A 133 14.95 -10.18 27.86
CA ALA A 133 15.81 -9.01 27.63
C ALA A 133 17.06 -9.41 26.84
N VAL A 134 17.28 -8.77 25.70
CA VAL A 134 18.39 -9.06 24.79
C VAL A 134 19.24 -7.80 24.61
N LEU A 135 20.55 -7.95 24.79
CA LEU A 135 21.51 -6.88 24.51
C LEU A 135 21.97 -7.02 23.05
N LEU A 136 21.80 -5.96 22.26
CA LEU A 136 22.26 -5.94 20.88
C LEU A 136 23.74 -5.58 20.87
N GLY A 137 24.56 -6.40 20.19
CA GLY A 137 25.98 -6.10 20.01
C GLY A 137 26.17 -4.83 19.19
N GLU A 138 27.18 -4.03 19.54
CA GLU A 138 27.61 -2.90 18.73
C GLU A 138 28.61 -3.40 17.68
N ASP A 139 28.22 -3.45 16.40
CA ASP A 139 29.19 -3.60 15.31
C ASP A 139 30.05 -2.33 15.26
N THR A 140 31.27 -2.40 15.77
CA THR A 140 32.29 -1.32 15.76
C THR A 140 32.96 -1.15 14.40
N ALA A 141 32.30 -1.53 13.30
CA ALA A 141 32.87 -1.45 11.97
C ALA A 141 32.78 -0.01 11.43
N GLY A 142 33.80 0.78 11.75
CA GLY A 142 34.11 2.06 11.11
C GLY A 142 33.58 3.27 11.87
N ASP A 143 34.31 3.68 12.91
CA ASP A 143 34.29 5.07 13.37
C ASP A 143 35.45 5.78 12.64
N PRO A 144 35.22 6.48 11.51
CA PRO A 144 36.17 7.48 11.09
C PRO A 144 36.05 8.65 12.06
N ASP A 145 37.12 8.88 12.83
CA ASP A 145 37.29 10.05 13.70
C ASP A 145 36.73 11.30 13.04
N GLY A 146 35.62 11.78 13.58
CA GLY A 146 34.95 12.99 13.13
C GLY A 146 34.06 13.46 14.25
N ASP A 147 34.48 14.54 14.91
CA ASP A 147 33.75 15.18 16.00
C ASP A 147 32.26 15.31 15.64
N PRO A 148 31.34 15.03 16.57
CA PRO A 148 29.93 15.31 16.34
C PRO A 148 29.80 16.80 16.06
N GLU A 149 29.26 17.17 14.89
CA GLU A 149 28.88 18.55 14.59
C GLU A 149 28.04 19.08 15.76
N GLN A 150 28.63 20.00 16.53
CA GLN A 150 27.98 20.72 17.60
C GLN A 150 27.02 21.70 16.95
N ASP A 151 25.79 21.25 16.72
CA ASP A 151 24.73 22.16 16.34
C ASP A 151 24.44 23.09 17.53
N PRO A 152 24.18 24.39 17.27
CA PRO A 152 23.68 25.27 18.31
C PRO A 152 22.41 24.66 18.93
N GLU A 153 22.32 24.74 20.26
CA GLU A 153 21.24 24.26 21.13
C GLU A 153 19.91 25.00 20.91
N ALA A 154 19.48 25.17 19.66
CA ALA A 154 18.21 25.80 19.34
C ALA A 154 17.07 24.81 19.65
N ALA A 155 16.29 25.12 20.67
CA ALA A 155 15.05 24.41 20.96
C ALA A 155 14.08 24.50 19.77
N LEU A 156 13.32 23.43 19.51
CA LEU A 156 12.24 23.50 18.54
C LEU A 156 11.14 24.46 19.02
N PRO A 157 10.50 25.23 18.12
CA PRO A 157 9.36 26.05 18.50
C PRO A 157 8.22 25.15 19.00
N GLU A 158 7.48 25.61 20.00
CA GLU A 158 6.32 24.89 20.53
C GLU A 158 5.03 25.69 20.26
N PHE A 159 3.99 24.96 19.84
CA PHE A 159 2.66 25.48 19.58
C PHE A 159 1.64 24.68 20.39
N LEU A 160 0.54 25.31 20.79
CA LEU A 160 -0.55 24.60 21.47
C LEU A 160 -1.23 23.63 20.50
N ASP A 161 -1.54 24.12 19.30
CA ASP A 161 -2.37 23.43 18.32
C ASP A 161 -1.67 23.45 16.95
N VAL A 162 -1.37 22.25 16.47
CA VAL A 162 -0.65 22.02 15.22
C VAL A 162 -1.55 21.28 14.24
N ALA A 163 -1.48 21.63 12.96
CA ALA A 163 -2.15 20.93 11.88
C ALA A 163 -1.16 20.27 10.93
N VAL A 164 -1.58 19.16 10.33
CA VAL A 164 -0.88 18.49 9.22
C VAL A 164 -1.90 17.88 8.26
N GLY A 165 -1.63 17.94 6.96
CA GLY A 165 -2.48 17.37 5.92
C GLY A 165 -1.72 16.37 5.05
N GLY A 166 -2.37 15.30 4.63
CA GLY A 166 -1.74 14.32 3.75
C GLY A 166 -2.65 13.15 3.37
N THR A 167 -2.21 12.32 2.43
CA THR A 167 -2.93 11.09 2.09
C THR A 167 -2.81 10.06 3.20
N PHE A 168 -1.65 9.97 3.87
CA PHE A 168 -1.37 9.00 4.93
C PHE A 168 -1.70 7.55 4.55
N ASP A 169 -1.56 7.23 3.26
CA ASP A 169 -1.75 5.88 2.74
C ASP A 169 -0.53 5.03 3.11
N ARG A 170 -0.76 3.90 3.77
CA ARG A 170 0.27 2.93 4.20
C ARG A 170 1.47 3.63 4.87
N LEU A 171 1.26 4.13 6.09
CA LEU A 171 2.25 4.88 6.88
C LEU A 171 3.68 4.29 6.75
N HIS A 172 4.57 5.06 6.13
CA HIS A 172 5.97 4.74 5.92
C HIS A 172 6.87 5.75 6.63
N GLY A 173 8.19 5.55 6.56
CA GLY A 173 9.18 6.34 7.31
C GLY A 173 9.00 7.85 7.18
N ALA A 174 8.73 8.37 5.97
CA ALA A 174 8.52 9.80 5.77
C ALA A 174 7.27 10.34 6.50
N HIS A 175 6.14 9.62 6.45
CA HIS A 175 4.97 9.98 7.25
C HIS A 175 5.28 9.93 8.75
N ARG A 176 5.98 8.89 9.21
CA ARG A 176 6.30 8.73 10.63
C ARG A 176 7.22 9.85 11.13
N LEU A 177 8.19 10.28 10.32
CA LEU A 177 9.04 11.43 10.63
C LEU A 177 8.21 12.73 10.71
N LEU A 178 7.40 13.01 9.68
CA LEU A 178 6.50 14.17 9.62
C LEU A 178 5.59 14.23 10.86
N LEU A 179 4.91 13.13 11.18
CA LEU A 179 3.99 13.03 12.31
C LEU A 179 4.71 13.10 13.67
N SER A 180 5.90 12.50 13.79
CA SER A 180 6.71 12.59 15.02
C SER A 180 7.15 14.03 15.27
N ALA A 181 7.57 14.75 14.22
CA ALA A 181 7.89 16.17 14.33
C ALA A 181 6.66 17.01 14.69
N CYS A 182 5.48 16.74 14.11
CA CYS A 182 4.23 17.37 14.54
C CYS A 182 3.97 17.16 16.04
N CYS A 183 4.22 15.95 16.55
CA CYS A 183 4.10 15.63 17.98
C CYS A 183 5.12 16.37 18.85
N LEU A 184 6.32 16.69 18.34
CA LEU A 184 7.31 17.51 19.06
C LEU A 184 6.90 18.99 19.12
N LEU A 185 6.27 19.50 18.05
CA LEU A 185 5.84 20.89 17.95
C LEU A 185 4.53 21.16 18.74
N ALA A 186 3.67 20.16 18.90
CA ALA A 186 2.37 20.31 19.57
C ALA A 186 2.48 20.07 21.09
N ARG A 187 1.80 20.92 21.88
CA ARG A 187 1.66 20.75 23.34
C ARG A 187 0.29 20.25 23.78
N ARG A 188 -0.77 20.57 23.03
CA ARG A 188 -2.16 20.27 23.40
C ARG A 188 -2.84 19.38 22.37
N ARG A 189 -2.85 19.80 21.10
CA ARG A 189 -3.66 19.16 20.05
C ARG A 189 -2.89 19.04 18.74
N LEU A 190 -3.08 17.91 18.06
CA LEU A 190 -2.67 17.71 16.68
C LEU A 190 -3.90 17.39 15.82
N LEU A 191 -4.19 18.27 14.87
CA LEU A 191 -5.20 18.05 13.83
C LEU A 191 -4.53 17.41 12.61
N ALA A 192 -4.94 16.20 12.27
CA ALA A 192 -4.46 15.49 11.08
C ALA A 192 -5.57 15.35 10.05
N GLY A 193 -5.48 16.13 8.98
CA GLY A 193 -6.37 16.04 7.83
C GLY A 193 -5.94 14.95 6.86
N VAL A 194 -6.79 13.94 6.66
CA VAL A 194 -6.53 12.77 5.84
C VAL A 194 -7.28 12.90 4.52
N ALA A 195 -6.56 12.98 3.40
CA ALA A 195 -7.15 13.14 2.07
C ALA A 195 -8.17 12.04 1.75
N ASP A 196 -9.32 12.44 1.22
CA ASP A 196 -10.38 11.54 0.78
C ASP A 196 -11.15 12.09 -0.43
N GLY A 197 -12.02 11.27 -1.02
CA GLY A 197 -12.89 11.68 -2.13
C GLY A 197 -12.12 12.22 -3.35
N GLU A 198 -12.44 13.44 -3.76
CA GLU A 198 -11.87 14.11 -4.95
C GLU A 198 -10.34 14.24 -4.88
N LEU A 199 -9.78 14.44 -3.68
CA LEU A 199 -8.33 14.62 -3.50
C LEU A 199 -7.51 13.38 -3.87
N LEU A 200 -8.15 12.21 -3.94
CA LEU A 200 -7.50 10.96 -4.28
C LEU A 200 -7.48 10.69 -5.80
N ARG A 201 -8.40 11.28 -6.58
CA ARG A 201 -8.63 10.91 -7.99
C ARG A 201 -7.40 11.03 -8.88
N HIS A 202 -6.58 12.05 -8.65
CA HIS A 202 -5.38 12.32 -9.45
C HIS A 202 -4.10 11.69 -8.89
N LYS A 203 -4.19 10.92 -7.79
CA LYS A 203 -3.03 10.20 -7.25
C LYS A 203 -2.70 9.01 -8.14
N VAL A 204 -1.44 8.62 -8.18
CA VAL A 204 -1.01 7.43 -8.93
C VAL A 204 -1.61 6.17 -8.30
N LEU A 205 -2.30 5.35 -9.09
CA LEU A 205 -3.00 4.12 -8.65
C LEU A 205 -3.99 4.40 -7.50
N PRO A 206 -4.98 5.29 -7.69
CA PRO A 206 -5.88 5.68 -6.61
C PRO A 206 -6.74 4.50 -6.11
N GLU A 207 -6.92 3.47 -6.93
CA GLU A 207 -7.68 2.26 -6.59
C GLU A 207 -6.97 1.37 -5.58
N LEU A 208 -5.66 1.55 -5.36
CA LEU A 208 -4.87 0.81 -4.37
C LEU A 208 -4.68 1.57 -3.05
N ILE A 209 -5.26 2.77 -2.93
CA ILE A 209 -5.27 3.56 -1.69
C ILE A 209 -6.21 2.89 -0.69
N GLU A 210 -5.75 2.75 0.56
CA GLU A 210 -6.58 2.18 1.62
C GLU A 210 -7.82 3.06 1.91
N PRO A 211 -8.96 2.49 2.33
CA PRO A 211 -10.12 3.27 2.76
C PRO A 211 -9.77 4.28 3.86
N TYR A 212 -10.50 5.42 3.91
CA TYR A 212 -10.25 6.50 4.87
C TYR A 212 -10.20 5.98 6.32
N GLU A 213 -11.15 5.14 6.68
CA GLU A 213 -11.36 4.57 8.02
C GLU A 213 -10.15 3.74 8.45
N LEU A 214 -9.59 2.95 7.52
CA LEU A 214 -8.40 2.15 7.79
C LEU A 214 -7.17 3.03 7.96
N ARG A 215 -7.00 4.05 7.10
CA ARG A 215 -5.89 5.01 7.20
C ARG A 215 -5.97 5.83 8.48
N ALA A 216 -7.15 6.33 8.82
CA ALA A 216 -7.42 7.10 10.02
C ALA A 216 -7.20 6.27 11.29
N ALA A 217 -7.62 5.00 11.32
CA ALA A 217 -7.37 4.10 12.44
C ALA A 217 -5.88 3.82 12.64
N LYS A 218 -5.14 3.51 11.56
CA LYS A 218 -3.68 3.31 11.62
C LYS A 218 -2.94 4.57 12.06
N LEU A 219 -3.38 5.73 11.59
CA LEU A 219 -2.83 7.03 11.98
C LEU A 219 -3.08 7.31 13.46
N ARG A 220 -4.29 7.07 13.95
CA ARG A 220 -4.63 7.19 15.37
C ARG A 220 -3.75 6.31 16.24
N GLU A 221 -3.68 5.01 15.90
CA GLU A 221 -2.88 4.03 16.62
C GLU A 221 -1.40 4.44 16.69
N PHE A 222 -0.84 4.91 15.58
CA PHE A 222 0.54 5.40 15.53
C PHE A 222 0.74 6.63 16.42
N LEU A 223 -0.14 7.62 16.33
CA LEU A 223 -0.03 8.88 17.08
C LEU A 223 -0.17 8.63 18.60
N GLU A 224 -1.15 7.84 19.01
CA GLU A 224 -1.38 7.47 20.42
C GLU A 224 -0.20 6.69 21.01
N ASP A 225 0.46 5.83 20.23
CA ASP A 225 1.70 5.18 20.65
C ASP A 225 2.85 6.19 20.79
N VAL A 226 3.03 7.08 19.81
CA VAL A 226 4.17 8.01 19.76
C VAL A 226 4.11 9.07 20.86
N LYS A 227 2.96 9.72 21.08
CA LYS A 227 2.83 10.77 22.09
C LYS A 227 1.42 10.81 22.71
N PRO A 228 1.11 9.88 23.63
CA PRO A 228 -0.23 9.73 24.20
C PRO A 228 -0.75 10.94 25.00
N SER A 229 0.11 11.93 25.31
CA SER A 229 -0.27 13.14 26.03
C SER A 229 -1.02 14.17 25.18
N LEU A 230 -1.09 14.01 23.86
CA LEU A 230 -1.78 14.93 22.95
C LEU A 230 -3.22 14.50 22.67
N CYS A 231 -4.08 15.48 22.38
CA CYS A 231 -5.38 15.24 21.76
C CYS A 231 -5.24 15.15 20.24
N TYR A 232 -5.88 14.16 19.62
CA TYR A 232 -5.79 13.90 18.17
C TYR A 232 -7.14 14.03 17.46
N ASP A 233 -7.24 15.05 16.61
CA ASP A 233 -8.37 15.29 15.72
C ASP A 233 -8.02 14.77 14.33
N ILE A 234 -8.55 13.60 13.96
CA ILE A 234 -8.30 12.99 12.64
C ILE A 234 -9.57 13.14 11.82
N VAL A 235 -9.47 13.89 10.72
CA VAL A 235 -10.63 14.35 9.95
C VAL A 235 -10.44 14.04 8.46
N PRO A 236 -11.51 13.72 7.71
CA PRO A 236 -11.41 13.58 6.27
C PRO A 236 -11.24 14.95 5.62
N LEU A 237 -10.39 15.03 4.59
CA LEU A 237 -10.25 16.20 3.74
C LEU A 237 -10.91 15.92 2.38
N ALA A 238 -12.01 16.61 2.10
CA ALA A 238 -12.65 16.60 0.78
C ALA A 238 -12.06 17.67 -0.16
N ASP A 239 -11.37 18.67 0.39
CA ASP A 239 -10.70 19.75 -0.32
C ASP A 239 -9.33 20.06 0.30
N PRO A 240 -8.44 20.81 -0.38
CA PRO A 240 -7.07 21.05 0.10
C PRO A 240 -6.95 21.87 1.39
N PHE A 241 -8.02 22.47 1.88
CA PHE A 241 -8.03 23.36 3.04
C PHE A 241 -8.60 22.65 4.28
N GLY A 242 -9.81 22.08 4.17
CA GLY A 242 -10.51 21.47 5.30
C GLY A 242 -10.60 22.39 6.53
N PRO A 243 -10.48 21.86 7.76
CA PRO A 243 -10.60 22.68 8.98
C PRO A 243 -9.48 23.71 9.17
N SER A 244 -8.39 23.64 8.41
CA SER A 244 -7.27 24.58 8.60
C SER A 244 -7.62 26.02 8.23
N VAL A 245 -8.74 26.26 7.54
CA VAL A 245 -9.21 27.61 7.18
C VAL A 245 -10.43 28.06 7.96
N THR A 246 -10.89 27.26 8.92
CA THR A 246 -12.06 27.56 9.76
C THR A 246 -11.76 27.47 11.25
N ASP A 247 -10.77 26.67 11.67
CA ASP A 247 -10.35 26.55 13.05
C ASP A 247 -9.43 27.72 13.47
N PRO A 248 -9.87 28.60 14.39
CA PRO A 248 -9.10 29.76 14.84
C PRO A 248 -7.99 29.41 15.85
N ASP A 249 -8.07 28.25 16.51
CA ASP A 249 -7.13 27.84 17.55
C ASP A 249 -5.81 27.34 16.97
N LEU A 250 -5.79 26.93 15.70
CA LEU A 250 -4.58 26.44 15.03
C LEU A 250 -3.53 27.56 14.93
N GLN A 251 -2.28 27.21 15.28
CA GLN A 251 -1.15 28.14 15.30
C GLN A 251 -0.07 27.78 14.28
N CYS A 252 0.06 26.50 13.95
CA CYS A 252 1.09 26.01 13.04
C CYS A 252 0.52 24.98 12.06
N LEU A 253 0.98 25.07 10.82
CA LEU A 253 0.77 24.04 9.79
C LEU A 253 2.13 23.45 9.43
N VAL A 254 2.28 22.15 9.65
CA VAL A 254 3.48 21.42 9.30
C VAL A 254 3.38 20.92 7.87
N VAL A 255 4.38 21.24 7.06
CA VAL A 255 4.44 20.91 5.63
C VAL A 255 5.75 20.20 5.30
N SER A 256 5.78 19.51 4.17
CA SER A 256 7.03 19.10 3.52
C SER A 256 7.36 20.09 2.40
N GLU A 257 8.57 19.98 1.85
CA GLU A 257 8.97 20.70 0.63
C GLU A 257 7.91 20.57 -0.49
N GLU A 258 7.32 19.38 -0.65
CA GLU A 258 6.28 19.10 -1.66
C GLU A 258 4.95 19.78 -1.37
N THR A 259 4.59 19.95 -0.10
CA THR A 259 3.30 20.52 0.33
C THR A 259 3.39 21.98 0.77
N HIS A 260 4.58 22.60 0.75
CA HIS A 260 4.79 24.00 1.13
C HIS A 260 3.87 24.96 0.37
N ARG A 261 3.71 24.76 -0.95
CA ARG A 261 2.78 25.56 -1.78
C ARG A 261 1.32 25.46 -1.28
N GLY A 262 0.92 24.30 -0.78
CA GLY A 262 -0.38 24.09 -0.17
C GLY A 262 -0.53 24.88 1.13
N GLY A 263 0.51 24.93 1.97
CA GLY A 263 0.51 25.74 3.18
C GLY A 263 0.37 27.25 2.91
N VAL A 264 1.04 27.76 1.87
CA VAL A 264 0.87 29.15 1.43
C VAL A 264 -0.57 29.42 0.97
N ALA A 265 -1.17 28.49 0.23
CA ALA A 265 -2.57 28.60 -0.20
C ALA A 265 -3.55 28.59 0.99
N VAL A 266 -3.29 27.77 2.02
CA VAL A 266 -4.05 27.77 3.27
C VAL A 266 -3.99 29.13 3.96
N ASN A 267 -2.81 29.72 4.11
CA ASN A 267 -2.68 31.04 4.75
C ASN A 267 -3.39 32.14 3.98
N LYS A 268 -3.30 32.14 2.65
CA LYS A 268 -4.08 33.06 1.81
C LYS A 268 -5.58 32.92 2.09
N LYS A 269 -6.09 31.69 2.14
CA LYS A 269 -7.51 31.41 2.41
C LYS A 269 -7.92 31.77 3.85
N ARG A 270 -7.03 31.59 4.83
CA ARG A 270 -7.25 32.02 6.22
C ARG A 270 -7.44 33.53 6.32
N LEU A 271 -6.59 34.31 5.65
CA LEU A 271 -6.72 35.77 5.60
C LEU A 271 -8.04 36.19 4.96
N GLU A 272 -8.45 35.55 3.85
CA GLU A 272 -9.77 35.78 3.23
C GLU A 272 -10.93 35.49 4.19
N ASN A 273 -10.76 34.54 5.11
CA ASN A 273 -11.75 34.16 6.12
C ASN A 273 -11.64 34.97 7.43
N GLY A 274 -10.75 35.97 7.51
CA GLY A 274 -10.54 36.78 8.72
C GLY A 274 -9.79 36.08 9.85
N LEU A 275 -9.04 35.01 9.55
CA LEU A 275 -8.20 34.27 10.49
C LEU A 275 -6.72 34.68 10.36
N PRO A 276 -5.92 34.62 11.46
CA PRO A 276 -4.49 34.85 11.39
C PRO A 276 -3.79 33.74 10.61
N GLU A 277 -2.65 34.07 9.99
CA GLU A 277 -1.80 33.08 9.31
C GLU A 277 -1.26 32.04 10.29
N LEU A 278 -1.10 30.81 9.80
CA LEU A 278 -0.40 29.74 10.51
C LEU A 278 1.10 29.88 10.28
N ALA A 279 1.88 29.64 11.33
CA ALA A 279 3.31 29.41 11.18
C ALA A 279 3.52 28.15 10.30
N LEU A 280 4.16 28.32 9.15
CA LEU A 280 4.54 27.19 8.29
C LEU A 280 5.85 26.60 8.79
N TYR A 281 5.82 25.36 9.27
CA TYR A 281 7.02 24.63 9.66
C TYR A 281 7.32 23.55 8.63
N GLU A 282 8.40 23.72 7.88
CA GLU A 282 8.81 22.79 6.83
C GLU A 282 9.74 21.70 7.37
N ILE A 283 9.43 20.44 7.07
CA ILE A 283 10.27 19.29 7.38
C ILE A 283 10.91 18.76 6.11
N GLN A 284 12.22 18.54 6.18
CA GLN A 284 12.96 17.83 5.14
C GLN A 284 12.67 16.32 5.21
N LEU A 285 12.06 15.79 4.15
CA LEU A 285 11.73 14.36 4.03
C LEU A 285 12.90 13.55 3.44
N MET A 286 12.93 12.26 3.78
CA MET A 286 14.02 11.32 3.47
C MET A 286 14.01 10.88 1.99
N LYS A 287 15.19 10.57 1.43
CA LYS A 287 15.36 9.90 0.13
C LYS A 287 15.22 8.37 0.28
N ASP A 288 14.68 7.69 -0.74
CA ASP A 288 14.52 6.23 -0.80
C ASP A 288 15.82 5.55 -1.28
N PRO A 289 16.45 4.69 -0.47
CA PRO A 289 17.64 3.96 -0.88
C PRO A 289 17.34 2.79 -1.85
N GLU A 290 16.08 2.35 -2.00
CA GLU A 290 15.67 1.23 -2.88
C GLU A 290 14.79 1.68 -4.07
N HIS A 291 15.00 2.90 -4.57
CA HIS A 291 14.25 3.45 -5.70
C HIS A 291 14.53 2.65 -7.01
N ASN A 292 13.46 2.14 -7.65
CA ASN A 292 13.52 1.63 -9.03
C ASN A 292 13.39 2.78 -10.03
N GLN A 293 13.98 2.71 -11.23
CA GLN A 293 14.04 3.79 -12.25
C GLN A 293 12.76 4.60 -12.51
N ASN A 294 11.57 4.08 -12.18
CA ASN A 294 10.25 4.71 -12.40
C ASN A 294 9.54 5.18 -11.10
N GLU A 295 10.17 4.99 -9.95
CA GLU A 295 9.67 5.47 -8.66
C GLU A 295 10.17 6.90 -8.40
N GLU A 296 9.66 7.61 -7.40
CA GLU A 296 10.30 8.86 -6.98
C GLU A 296 11.58 8.52 -6.18
N GLU A 297 12.61 9.39 -6.22
CA GLU A 297 13.82 9.24 -5.38
C GLU A 297 13.51 9.29 -3.88
N LYS A 298 12.28 9.62 -3.47
CA LYS A 298 11.82 9.72 -2.08
C LYS A 298 10.79 8.62 -1.80
N ILE A 299 10.78 8.08 -0.58
CA ILE A 299 9.79 7.07 -0.18
C ILE A 299 8.43 7.77 -0.12
N SER A 300 7.59 7.53 -1.12
CA SER A 300 6.24 8.08 -1.20
C SER A 300 5.17 6.98 -1.21
N SER A 301 3.95 7.33 -0.83
CA SER A 301 2.83 6.39 -0.88
C SER A 301 2.57 5.87 -2.31
N SER A 302 2.91 6.68 -3.32
CA SER A 302 2.81 6.28 -4.73
C SER A 302 3.75 5.12 -5.05
N SER A 303 5.03 5.20 -4.68
CA SER A 303 6.01 4.12 -4.88
C SER A 303 5.57 2.83 -4.17
N LEU A 304 5.00 2.93 -2.96
CA LEU A 304 4.46 1.76 -2.26
C LEU A 304 3.31 1.10 -3.03
N ARG A 305 2.38 1.87 -3.58
CA ARG A 305 1.29 1.31 -4.40
C ARG A 305 1.81 0.66 -5.67
N GLN A 306 2.85 1.22 -6.31
CA GLN A 306 3.50 0.57 -7.45
C GLN A 306 4.12 -0.78 -7.04
N ARG A 307 4.78 -0.85 -5.88
CA ARG A 307 5.36 -2.10 -5.34
C ARG A 307 4.31 -3.16 -5.00
N LEU A 308 3.04 -2.82 -4.83
CA LEU A 308 1.95 -3.78 -4.66
C LEU A 308 1.56 -4.47 -5.96
N LEU A 309 1.84 -3.86 -7.11
CA LEU A 309 1.52 -4.47 -8.39
C LEU A 309 2.26 -5.80 -8.55
N GLY A 310 1.53 -6.79 -9.05
CA GLY A 310 1.99 -8.17 -9.16
C GLY A 310 2.14 -8.91 -7.82
N THR A 311 1.73 -8.34 -6.69
CA THR A 311 1.67 -9.05 -5.40
C THR A 311 0.25 -9.52 -5.11
N LEU A 312 0.13 -10.49 -4.19
CA LEU A 312 -1.15 -10.96 -3.71
C LEU A 312 -1.73 -9.95 -2.70
N LEU A 313 -2.79 -9.25 -3.09
CA LEU A 313 -3.46 -8.21 -2.28
C LEU A 313 -4.45 -8.80 -1.27
N GLN A 314 -5.08 -9.91 -1.63
CA GLN A 314 -6.03 -10.64 -0.80
C GLN A 314 -5.87 -12.15 -1.02
N PRO A 315 -6.23 -13.00 -0.04
CA PRO A 315 -6.09 -14.45 -0.17
C PRO A 315 -6.83 -15.00 -1.41
N PRO A 316 -6.32 -16.10 -2.01
CA PRO A 316 -7.03 -16.79 -3.09
C PRO A 316 -8.39 -17.31 -2.62
N ARG A 317 -9.31 -17.46 -3.57
CA ARG A 317 -10.61 -18.06 -3.33
C ARG A 317 -10.43 -19.54 -2.99
N ARG A 318 -11.14 -20.00 -1.96
CA ARG A 318 -11.20 -21.40 -1.55
C ARG A 318 -12.58 -21.93 -1.85
N ASP A 319 -12.75 -22.46 -3.06
CA ASP A 319 -13.98 -23.13 -3.47
C ASP A 319 -13.68 -24.61 -3.76
N PRO A 320 -14.30 -25.55 -3.02
CA PRO A 320 -14.15 -26.99 -3.25
C PRO A 320 -14.57 -27.45 -4.65
N ALA A 321 -15.38 -26.66 -5.38
CA ALA A 321 -15.80 -26.97 -6.73
C ALA A 321 -14.72 -26.68 -7.80
N LEU A 322 -13.67 -25.95 -7.45
CA LEU A 322 -12.55 -25.67 -8.35
C LEU A 322 -11.61 -26.88 -8.47
N PRO A 323 -11.03 -27.10 -9.67
CA PRO A 323 -10.09 -28.21 -9.85
C PRO A 323 -8.81 -27.95 -9.06
N LEU A 324 -8.30 -28.99 -8.38
CA LEU A 324 -6.99 -28.91 -7.69
C LEU A 324 -5.84 -28.61 -8.67
N ARG A 325 -5.96 -29.12 -9.91
CA ARG A 325 -5.08 -28.81 -11.05
C ARG A 325 -5.89 -28.81 -12.36
N PRO A 326 -5.55 -27.93 -13.32
CA PRO A 326 -4.64 -26.80 -13.21
C PRO A 326 -5.18 -25.70 -12.28
N TYR A 327 -4.27 -24.91 -11.69
CA TYR A 327 -4.66 -23.69 -10.99
C TYR A 327 -5.14 -22.65 -12.00
N VAL A 328 -6.42 -22.27 -11.91
CA VAL A 328 -7.07 -21.34 -12.83
C VAL A 328 -7.00 -19.89 -12.31
N ILE A 329 -6.44 -19.00 -13.12
CA ILE A 329 -6.42 -17.54 -12.94
C ILE A 329 -7.41 -16.92 -13.90
N GLY A 330 -8.25 -16.00 -13.43
CA GLY A 330 -9.07 -15.15 -14.29
C GLY A 330 -8.36 -13.83 -14.56
N LEU A 331 -7.92 -13.58 -15.80
CA LEU A 331 -7.34 -12.31 -16.20
C LEU A 331 -8.43 -11.42 -16.79
N THR A 332 -8.64 -10.25 -16.17
CA THR A 332 -9.61 -9.24 -16.61
C THR A 332 -8.98 -7.85 -16.69
N GLY A 333 -9.72 -6.87 -17.18
CA GLY A 333 -9.25 -5.50 -17.33
C GLY A 333 -10.12 -4.69 -18.27
N GLY A 334 -10.17 -3.37 -18.03
CA GLY A 334 -10.91 -2.43 -18.88
C GLY A 334 -10.33 -2.36 -20.30
N THR A 335 -11.10 -1.81 -21.25
CA THR A 335 -10.60 -1.59 -22.61
C THR A 335 -9.35 -0.70 -22.60
N GLY A 336 -8.33 -1.07 -23.39
CA GLY A 336 -7.05 -0.34 -23.44
C GLY A 336 -6.03 -0.71 -22.35
N SER A 337 -6.41 -1.49 -21.32
CA SER A 337 -5.56 -1.87 -20.17
C SER A 337 -4.33 -2.74 -20.49
N GLY A 338 -4.18 -3.21 -21.73
CA GLY A 338 -3.05 -4.06 -22.12
C GLY A 338 -3.18 -5.54 -21.73
N LYS A 339 -4.37 -5.97 -21.27
CA LYS A 339 -4.71 -7.36 -20.90
C LYS A 339 -4.16 -8.43 -21.86
N THR A 340 -4.42 -8.28 -23.17
CA THR A 340 -3.97 -9.24 -24.20
C THR A 340 -2.44 -9.40 -24.25
N SER A 341 -1.68 -8.32 -23.97
CA SER A 341 -0.22 -8.40 -23.90
C SER A 341 0.23 -9.21 -22.69
N MET A 342 -0.40 -8.99 -21.54
CA MET A 342 -0.13 -9.74 -20.31
C MET A 342 -0.50 -11.22 -20.45
N ALA A 343 -1.64 -11.54 -21.09
CA ALA A 343 -2.05 -12.92 -21.39
C ALA A 343 -1.02 -13.66 -22.25
N LYS A 344 -0.50 -13.00 -23.30
CA LYS A 344 0.57 -13.56 -24.14
C LYS A 344 1.84 -13.85 -23.34
N LEU A 345 2.25 -12.92 -22.47
CA LEU A 345 3.42 -13.10 -21.62
C LEU A 345 3.25 -14.26 -20.64
N LEU A 346 2.07 -14.39 -20.01
CA LEU A 346 1.77 -15.55 -19.15
C LEU A 346 1.80 -16.87 -19.92
N GLY A 347 1.33 -16.87 -21.18
CA GLY A 347 1.47 -18.03 -22.07
C GLY A 347 2.92 -18.42 -22.35
N GLN A 348 3.80 -17.43 -22.58
CA GLN A 348 5.24 -17.64 -22.74
C GLN A 348 5.91 -18.20 -21.48
N LEU A 349 5.38 -17.87 -20.29
CA LEU A 349 5.81 -18.40 -19.00
C LEU A 349 5.29 -19.82 -18.70
N GLY A 350 4.46 -20.38 -19.60
CA GLY A 350 4.00 -21.77 -19.53
C GLY A 350 2.52 -21.94 -19.16
N ALA A 351 1.78 -20.86 -18.92
CA ALA A 351 0.34 -20.94 -18.67
C ALA A 351 -0.43 -21.40 -19.91
N PHE A 352 -1.48 -22.20 -19.71
CA PHE A 352 -2.45 -22.48 -20.76
C PHE A 352 -3.48 -21.35 -20.83
N VAL A 353 -3.41 -20.54 -21.89
CA VAL A 353 -4.27 -19.35 -22.05
C VAL A 353 -5.56 -19.72 -22.77
N ILE A 354 -6.70 -19.42 -22.14
CA ILE A 354 -8.04 -19.60 -22.67
C ILE A 354 -8.59 -18.21 -23.00
N ASP A 355 -8.68 -17.88 -24.29
CA ASP A 355 -9.24 -16.62 -24.76
C ASP A 355 -10.77 -16.69 -24.82
N ALA A 356 -11.44 -16.05 -23.86
CA ALA A 356 -12.90 -16.08 -23.78
C ALA A 356 -13.58 -15.29 -24.90
N ASP A 357 -12.91 -14.30 -25.50
CA ASP A 357 -13.45 -13.54 -26.63
C ASP A 357 -13.46 -14.42 -27.89
N GLN A 358 -12.44 -15.24 -28.09
CA GLN A 358 -12.42 -16.27 -29.15
C GLN A 358 -13.49 -17.34 -28.93
N LEU A 359 -13.67 -17.83 -27.69
CA LEU A 359 -14.74 -18.78 -27.38
C LEU A 359 -16.12 -18.16 -27.60
N GLY A 360 -16.30 -16.89 -27.23
CA GLY A 360 -17.52 -16.14 -27.50
C GLY A 360 -17.85 -16.02 -28.98
N HIS A 361 -16.84 -15.92 -29.85
CA HIS A 361 -17.07 -15.96 -31.30
C HIS A 361 -17.45 -17.35 -31.81
N ALA A 362 -16.85 -18.41 -31.25
CA ALA A 362 -17.14 -19.78 -31.63
C ALA A 362 -18.53 -20.25 -31.15
N VAL A 363 -19.01 -19.73 -30.01
CA VAL A 363 -20.24 -20.19 -29.37
C VAL A 363 -21.48 -20.03 -30.25
N TYR A 364 -21.52 -18.97 -31.06
CA TYR A 364 -22.61 -18.66 -31.97
C TYR A 364 -22.18 -18.67 -33.44
N ALA A 365 -21.01 -19.22 -33.76
CA ALA A 365 -20.66 -19.54 -35.14
C ALA A 365 -21.64 -20.60 -35.68
N PRO A 366 -21.82 -20.73 -37.01
CA PRO A 366 -22.66 -21.79 -37.56
C PRO A 366 -22.28 -23.18 -37.01
N GLY A 367 -23.25 -23.92 -36.48
CA GLY A 367 -23.04 -25.20 -35.79
C GLY A 367 -22.57 -25.10 -34.33
N GLY A 368 -22.35 -23.90 -33.81
CA GLY A 368 -22.01 -23.64 -32.42
C GLY A 368 -23.23 -23.76 -31.47
N PRO A 369 -22.99 -24.01 -30.17
CA PRO A 369 -24.04 -24.37 -29.20
C PRO A 369 -25.06 -23.26 -28.89
N ALA A 370 -24.82 -22.02 -29.34
CA ALA A 370 -25.72 -20.89 -29.14
C ALA A 370 -26.25 -20.28 -30.45
N HIS A 371 -25.83 -20.74 -31.62
CA HIS A 371 -26.17 -20.10 -32.91
C HIS A 371 -27.68 -20.03 -33.14
N GLU A 372 -28.37 -21.16 -33.06
CA GLU A 372 -29.83 -21.23 -33.25
C GLU A 372 -30.59 -20.40 -32.22
N ALA A 373 -30.18 -20.46 -30.95
CA ALA A 373 -30.82 -19.70 -29.87
C ALA A 373 -30.67 -18.19 -30.06
N VAL A 374 -29.50 -17.73 -30.53
CA VAL A 374 -29.27 -16.32 -30.84
C VAL A 374 -30.09 -15.88 -32.05
N VAL A 375 -30.15 -16.69 -33.12
CA VAL A 375 -30.98 -16.39 -34.30
C VAL A 375 -32.47 -16.34 -33.93
N ALA A 376 -32.94 -17.28 -33.13
CA ALA A 376 -34.33 -17.30 -32.66
C ALA A 376 -34.66 -16.07 -31.79
N ALA A 377 -33.71 -15.58 -31.00
CA ALA A 377 -33.92 -14.44 -30.11
C ALA A 377 -33.89 -13.08 -30.84
N PHE A 378 -33.04 -12.94 -31.86
CA PHE A 378 -32.75 -11.65 -32.51
C PHE A 378 -33.17 -11.58 -33.97
N GLY A 379 -33.77 -12.64 -34.51
CA GLY A 379 -34.30 -12.72 -35.88
C GLY A 379 -33.23 -13.04 -36.93
N ALA A 380 -33.66 -13.58 -38.07
CA ALA A 380 -32.78 -14.01 -39.16
C ALA A 380 -32.03 -12.86 -39.84
N GLU A 381 -32.47 -11.61 -39.65
CA GLU A 381 -31.82 -10.40 -40.16
C GLU A 381 -30.41 -10.17 -39.60
N ILE A 382 -30.04 -10.84 -38.50
CA ILE A 382 -28.66 -10.79 -37.99
C ILE A 382 -27.72 -11.70 -38.77
N LEU A 383 -28.19 -12.48 -39.74
CA LEU A 383 -27.38 -13.42 -40.50
C LEU A 383 -26.79 -12.78 -41.76
N ASN A 384 -25.54 -13.14 -42.04
CA ASN A 384 -24.93 -12.97 -43.35
C ASN A 384 -25.48 -14.01 -44.34
N LYS A 385 -25.17 -13.83 -45.62
CA LYS A 385 -25.59 -14.74 -46.70
C LYS A 385 -25.05 -16.18 -46.53
N ASP A 386 -23.94 -16.33 -45.83
CA ASP A 386 -23.28 -17.62 -45.55
C ASP A 386 -23.78 -18.29 -44.25
N GLY A 387 -24.79 -17.71 -43.59
CA GLY A 387 -25.34 -18.23 -42.32
C GLY A 387 -24.55 -17.84 -41.08
N THR A 388 -23.44 -17.10 -41.22
CA THR A 388 -22.70 -16.56 -40.07
C THR A 388 -23.43 -15.35 -39.46
N ILE A 389 -23.25 -15.09 -38.17
CA ILE A 389 -23.83 -13.91 -37.52
C ILE A 389 -23.09 -12.64 -37.93
N ASN A 390 -23.83 -11.67 -38.47
CA ASN A 390 -23.41 -10.32 -38.72
C ASN A 390 -23.30 -9.54 -37.40
N ARG A 391 -22.09 -9.48 -36.85
CA ARG A 391 -21.79 -8.81 -35.58
C ARG A 391 -22.07 -7.31 -35.59
N LYS A 392 -22.01 -6.64 -36.75
CA LYS A 392 -22.36 -5.22 -36.83
C LYS A 392 -23.86 -5.02 -36.61
N VAL A 393 -24.68 -5.87 -37.23
CA VAL A 393 -26.15 -5.83 -37.08
C VAL A 393 -26.56 -6.26 -35.67
N LEU A 394 -26.02 -7.37 -35.17
CA LEU A 394 -26.29 -7.82 -33.79
C LEU A 394 -25.81 -6.77 -32.78
N GLY A 395 -24.61 -6.22 -32.97
CA GLY A 395 -24.05 -5.14 -32.16
C GLY A 395 -24.96 -3.91 -32.11
N ALA A 396 -25.47 -3.44 -33.25
CA ALA A 396 -26.39 -2.31 -33.29
C ALA A 396 -27.71 -2.56 -32.54
N LYS A 397 -28.15 -3.83 -32.40
CA LYS A 397 -29.33 -4.20 -31.62
C LYS A 397 -29.08 -4.26 -30.11
N VAL A 398 -27.89 -4.66 -29.69
CA VAL A 398 -27.58 -4.89 -28.25
C VAL A 398 -26.85 -3.73 -27.60
N PHE A 399 -26.00 -3.00 -28.32
CA PHE A 399 -25.27 -1.86 -27.77
C PHE A 399 -26.21 -0.68 -27.54
N GLY A 400 -26.22 -0.16 -26.31
CA GLY A 400 -27.14 0.90 -25.89
C GLY A 400 -28.52 0.40 -25.44
N ASN A 401 -28.79 -0.91 -25.51
CA ASN A 401 -30.02 -1.52 -25.02
C ASN A 401 -29.71 -2.62 -23.97
N GLN A 402 -29.88 -2.29 -22.69
CA GLN A 402 -29.55 -3.19 -21.58
C GLN A 402 -30.37 -4.49 -21.61
N GLU A 403 -31.63 -4.44 -22.00
CA GLU A 403 -32.51 -5.62 -22.05
C GLU A 403 -32.05 -6.59 -23.16
N GLN A 404 -31.74 -6.06 -24.35
CA GLN A 404 -31.25 -6.86 -25.47
C GLN A 404 -29.85 -7.42 -25.20
N LEU A 405 -28.97 -6.63 -24.58
CA LEU A 405 -27.66 -7.10 -24.15
C LEU A 405 -27.78 -8.22 -23.11
N LYS A 406 -28.70 -8.07 -22.14
CA LYS A 406 -28.98 -9.11 -21.15
C LYS A 406 -29.50 -10.38 -21.82
N ARG A 407 -30.45 -10.26 -22.75
CA ARG A 407 -30.98 -11.41 -23.50
C ARG A 407 -29.90 -12.16 -24.28
N LEU A 408 -28.97 -11.44 -24.92
CA LEU A 408 -27.84 -12.07 -25.61
C LEU A 408 -26.94 -12.80 -24.62
N THR A 409 -26.54 -12.11 -23.55
CA THR A 409 -25.60 -12.62 -22.54
C THR A 409 -26.16 -13.82 -21.76
N ASP A 410 -27.46 -13.83 -21.43
CA ASP A 410 -28.16 -14.96 -20.82
C ASP A 410 -28.10 -16.24 -21.70
N ILE A 411 -28.04 -16.08 -23.03
CA ILE A 411 -27.90 -17.21 -23.97
C ILE A 411 -26.44 -17.64 -24.08
N VAL A 412 -25.52 -16.69 -24.27
CA VAL A 412 -24.14 -17.02 -24.66
C VAL A 412 -23.22 -17.33 -23.46
N TRP A 413 -23.36 -16.64 -22.33
CA TRP A 413 -22.42 -16.79 -21.21
C TRP A 413 -22.43 -18.19 -20.59
N PRO A 414 -23.59 -18.85 -20.36
CA PRO A 414 -23.60 -20.22 -19.86
C PRO A 414 -22.89 -21.21 -20.80
N ARG A 415 -23.00 -20.98 -22.11
CA ARG A 415 -22.34 -21.82 -23.13
C ARG A 415 -20.84 -21.56 -23.19
N ILE A 416 -20.40 -20.31 -23.09
CA ILE A 416 -18.96 -19.99 -23.00
C ILE A 416 -18.37 -20.61 -21.72
N ALA A 417 -19.06 -20.51 -20.58
CA ALA A 417 -18.61 -21.12 -19.33
C ALA A 417 -18.44 -22.65 -19.45
N GLN A 418 -19.31 -23.34 -20.18
CA GLN A 418 -19.16 -24.78 -20.49
C GLN A 418 -17.89 -25.04 -21.31
N MET A 419 -17.67 -24.28 -22.38
CA MET A 419 -16.47 -24.41 -23.22
C MET A 419 -15.18 -24.09 -22.44
N VAL A 420 -15.22 -23.12 -21.53
CA VAL A 420 -14.08 -22.82 -20.64
C VAL A 420 -13.76 -24.01 -19.75
N LYS A 421 -14.77 -24.66 -19.14
CA LYS A 421 -14.56 -25.86 -18.32
C LYS A 421 -13.96 -27.02 -19.12
N GLU A 422 -14.37 -27.18 -20.37
CA GLU A 422 -13.77 -28.16 -21.30
C GLU A 422 -12.30 -27.83 -21.59
N LYS A 423 -11.97 -26.56 -21.85
CA LYS A 423 -10.59 -26.11 -22.05
C LYS A 423 -9.71 -26.26 -20.82
N VAL A 424 -10.26 -26.09 -19.61
CA VAL A 424 -9.54 -26.37 -18.37
C VAL A 424 -9.24 -27.86 -18.23
N ARG A 425 -10.18 -28.76 -18.58
CA ARG A 425 -9.93 -30.21 -18.62
C ARG A 425 -8.91 -30.61 -19.68
N GLU A 426 -8.95 -29.97 -20.84
CA GLU A 426 -7.95 -30.16 -21.90
C GLU A 426 -6.54 -29.80 -21.40
N ALA A 427 -6.41 -28.67 -20.70
CA ALA A 427 -5.14 -28.24 -20.13
C ALA A 427 -4.63 -29.22 -19.04
N ASP A 428 -5.52 -29.74 -18.20
CA ASP A 428 -5.20 -30.77 -17.21
C ASP A 428 -4.66 -32.04 -17.89
N ALA A 429 -5.34 -32.52 -18.95
CA ALA A 429 -4.90 -33.67 -19.73
C ALA A 429 -3.54 -33.45 -20.42
N GLN A 430 -3.17 -32.20 -20.70
CA GLN A 430 -1.85 -31.82 -21.23
C GLN A 430 -0.79 -31.62 -20.12
N GLY A 431 -1.13 -31.92 -18.86
CA GLY A 431 -0.22 -31.78 -17.71
C GLY A 431 0.11 -30.32 -17.36
N LYS A 432 -0.75 -29.37 -17.73
CA LYS A 432 -0.54 -27.96 -17.42
C LYS A 432 -0.79 -27.71 -15.95
N ALA A 433 0.10 -26.96 -15.30
CA ALA A 433 -0.05 -26.61 -13.88
C ALA A 433 -0.96 -25.38 -13.67
N VAL A 434 -0.99 -24.46 -14.64
CA VAL A 434 -1.71 -23.18 -14.54
C VAL A 434 -2.49 -22.90 -15.81
N CYS A 435 -3.74 -22.46 -15.65
CA CYS A 435 -4.60 -21.93 -16.70
C CYS A 435 -4.85 -20.44 -16.48
N VAL A 436 -4.92 -19.68 -17.57
CA VAL A 436 -5.33 -18.27 -17.55
C VAL A 436 -6.58 -18.13 -18.40
N LEU A 437 -7.71 -17.87 -17.78
CA LEU A 437 -8.95 -17.46 -18.44
C LEU A 437 -8.86 -15.96 -18.74
N ASP A 438 -8.59 -15.61 -19.99
CA ASP A 438 -8.54 -14.22 -20.44
C ASP A 438 -9.94 -13.74 -20.84
N ALA A 439 -10.59 -12.94 -19.97
CA ALA A 439 -11.97 -12.50 -20.16
C ALA A 439 -12.18 -11.04 -19.74
N ALA A 440 -12.56 -10.18 -20.70
CA ALA A 440 -12.85 -8.77 -20.42
C ALA A 440 -14.05 -8.58 -19.49
N VAL A 441 -15.04 -9.49 -19.58
CA VAL A 441 -16.29 -9.47 -18.80
C VAL A 441 -16.28 -10.47 -17.64
N LEU A 442 -15.11 -10.90 -17.17
CA LEU A 442 -14.96 -11.94 -16.14
C LEU A 442 -15.85 -11.67 -14.91
N LEU A 443 -15.81 -10.46 -14.38
CA LEU A 443 -16.53 -10.08 -13.17
C LEU A 443 -18.01 -9.79 -13.45
N GLU A 444 -18.29 -9.11 -14.56
CA GLU A 444 -19.64 -8.82 -15.04
C GLU A 444 -20.45 -10.10 -15.31
N ALA A 445 -19.78 -11.17 -15.76
CA ALA A 445 -20.39 -12.47 -16.08
C ALA A 445 -20.46 -13.45 -14.89
N GLY A 446 -19.97 -13.07 -13.71
CA GLY A 446 -19.95 -13.97 -12.55
C GLY A 446 -18.92 -15.10 -12.67
N TRP A 447 -17.95 -15.00 -13.57
CA TRP A 447 -16.98 -16.07 -13.85
C TRP A 447 -15.83 -16.14 -12.85
N GLN A 448 -15.79 -15.21 -11.89
CA GLN A 448 -14.90 -15.27 -10.75
C GLN A 448 -15.07 -16.55 -9.90
N ASP A 449 -16.20 -17.25 -10.02
CA ASP A 449 -16.47 -18.52 -9.33
C ASP A 449 -15.84 -19.72 -10.05
N MET A 450 -15.26 -19.51 -11.25
CA MET A 450 -14.54 -20.54 -12.00
C MET A 450 -13.01 -20.42 -11.86
N VAL A 451 -12.52 -19.50 -11.02
CA VAL A 451 -11.09 -19.19 -10.89
C VAL A 451 -10.66 -19.08 -9.43
N HIS A 452 -9.42 -19.43 -9.14
CA HIS A 452 -8.83 -19.34 -7.80
C HIS A 452 -8.41 -17.90 -7.47
N GLU A 453 -7.93 -17.18 -8.47
CA GLU A 453 -7.49 -15.78 -8.36
C GLU A 453 -8.00 -14.97 -9.54
N VAL A 454 -8.50 -13.76 -9.26
CA VAL A 454 -8.75 -12.74 -10.26
C VAL A 454 -7.54 -11.83 -10.34
N TRP A 455 -6.97 -11.71 -11.54
CA TRP A 455 -5.89 -10.80 -11.88
C TRP A 455 -6.46 -9.70 -12.76
N THR A 456 -6.32 -8.43 -12.35
CA THR A 456 -6.86 -7.30 -13.11
C THR A 456 -5.74 -6.44 -13.69
N ALA A 457 -5.83 -6.18 -14.99
CA ALA A 457 -5.06 -5.16 -15.69
C ALA A 457 -5.78 -3.80 -15.61
N ILE A 458 -5.11 -2.78 -15.09
CA ILE A 458 -5.61 -1.41 -14.99
C ILE A 458 -4.68 -0.41 -15.69
N ILE A 459 -5.25 0.74 -16.04
CA ILE A 459 -4.58 1.99 -16.41
C ILE A 459 -5.51 3.15 -16.02
N PRO A 460 -4.99 4.38 -15.81
CA PRO A 460 -5.82 5.56 -15.62
C PRO A 460 -6.82 5.75 -16.77
N GLU A 461 -8.01 6.28 -16.45
CA GLU A 461 -9.09 6.47 -17.42
C GLU A 461 -8.66 7.30 -18.63
N GLU A 462 -7.91 8.39 -18.40
CA GLU A 462 -7.41 9.26 -19.47
C GLU A 462 -6.48 8.51 -20.44
N GLU A 463 -5.64 7.61 -19.94
CA GLU A 463 -4.78 6.77 -20.78
C GLU A 463 -5.59 5.69 -21.51
N ALA A 464 -6.64 5.15 -20.89
CA ALA A 464 -7.56 4.22 -21.56
C ALA A 464 -8.27 4.91 -22.73
N VAL A 465 -8.82 6.11 -22.52
CA VAL A 465 -9.46 6.92 -23.56
C VAL A 465 -8.49 7.19 -24.71
N ARG A 466 -7.26 7.65 -24.40
CA ARG A 466 -6.21 7.89 -25.40
C ARG A 466 -5.93 6.64 -26.25
N ARG A 467 -5.77 5.48 -25.62
CA ARG A 467 -5.52 4.20 -26.31
C ARG A 467 -6.68 3.76 -27.19
N ILE A 468 -7.93 3.94 -26.72
CA ILE A 468 -9.13 3.60 -27.50
C ILE A 468 -9.22 4.48 -28.74
N VAL A 469 -9.05 5.79 -28.60
CA VAL A 469 -9.07 6.73 -29.73
C VAL A 469 -8.01 6.37 -30.75
N ALA A 470 -6.76 6.13 -30.31
CA ALA A 470 -5.65 5.81 -31.20
C ALA A 470 -5.82 4.46 -31.93
N ARG A 471 -6.35 3.44 -31.24
CA ARG A 471 -6.50 2.08 -31.79
C ARG A 471 -7.76 1.91 -32.64
N ASP A 472 -8.89 2.46 -32.17
CA ASP A 472 -10.21 2.19 -32.72
C ASP A 472 -10.73 3.33 -33.61
N GLY A 473 -10.03 4.48 -33.67
CA GLY A 473 -10.43 5.64 -34.47
C GLY A 473 -11.73 6.31 -34.02
N LEU A 474 -12.09 6.14 -32.74
CA LEU A 474 -13.30 6.70 -32.13
C LEU A 474 -13.09 8.17 -31.70
N THR A 475 -14.18 8.93 -31.56
CA THR A 475 -14.11 10.24 -30.87
C THR A 475 -13.86 10.03 -29.38
N GLU A 476 -13.34 11.06 -28.71
CA GLU A 476 -13.07 11.01 -27.27
C GLU A 476 -14.36 10.73 -26.47
N GLU A 477 -15.49 11.34 -26.86
CA GLU A 477 -16.79 11.13 -26.21
C GLU A 477 -17.32 9.71 -26.42
N ALA A 478 -17.06 9.11 -27.58
CA ALA A 478 -17.41 7.71 -27.84
C ALA A 478 -16.51 6.76 -27.02
N ALA A 479 -15.22 7.06 -26.89
CA ALA A 479 -14.29 6.31 -26.06
C ALA A 479 -14.66 6.37 -24.57
N ARG A 480 -14.98 7.57 -24.04
CA ARG A 480 -15.44 7.76 -22.65
C ARG A 480 -16.75 7.01 -22.38
N ARG A 481 -17.74 7.11 -23.27
CA ARG A 481 -19.01 6.34 -23.12
C ARG A 481 -18.77 4.84 -23.07
N ARG A 482 -17.85 4.33 -23.89
CA ARG A 482 -17.47 2.90 -23.89
C ARG A 482 -16.77 2.49 -22.60
N LEU A 483 -15.92 3.35 -22.04
CA LEU A 483 -15.26 3.09 -20.76
C LEU A 483 -16.28 3.06 -19.61
N GLN A 484 -17.19 4.05 -19.58
CA GLN A 484 -18.23 4.18 -18.56
C GLN A 484 -19.28 3.06 -18.59
N SER A 485 -19.45 2.34 -19.71
CA SER A 485 -20.35 1.19 -19.76
C SER A 485 -19.78 -0.08 -19.13
N GLN A 486 -18.50 -0.08 -18.73
CA GLN A 486 -17.85 -1.21 -18.06
C GLN A 486 -17.79 -0.96 -16.54
N MET A 487 -17.49 -1.99 -15.75
CA MET A 487 -17.11 -1.77 -14.35
C MET A 487 -15.93 -0.78 -14.25
N SER A 488 -15.84 -0.02 -13.16
CA SER A 488 -14.70 0.88 -12.93
C SER A 488 -13.46 0.11 -12.48
N ASN A 489 -12.27 0.71 -12.59
CA ASN A 489 -11.04 0.11 -12.07
C ASN A 489 -11.16 -0.23 -10.58
N ARG A 490 -11.75 0.67 -9.78
CA ARG A 490 -11.94 0.47 -8.34
C ARG A 490 -12.75 -0.78 -8.04
N GLN A 491 -13.88 -0.96 -8.72
CA GLN A 491 -14.73 -2.15 -8.56
C GLN A 491 -13.99 -3.45 -8.94
N ARG A 492 -13.13 -3.41 -9.97
CA ARG A 492 -12.31 -4.58 -10.34
C ARG A 492 -11.24 -4.88 -9.30
N VAL A 493 -10.52 -3.85 -8.84
CA VAL A 493 -9.43 -3.97 -7.86
C VAL A 493 -9.94 -4.54 -6.53
N GLU A 494 -11.08 -4.07 -6.04
CA GLU A 494 -11.73 -4.59 -4.81
C GLU A 494 -12.02 -6.10 -4.90
N GLN A 495 -12.24 -6.62 -6.11
CA GLN A 495 -12.56 -8.04 -6.37
C GLN A 495 -11.35 -8.86 -6.86
N SER A 496 -10.14 -8.27 -6.89
CA SER A 496 -8.94 -8.88 -7.47
C SER A 496 -7.93 -9.33 -6.43
N GLN A 497 -7.37 -10.52 -6.60
CA GLN A 497 -6.27 -11.03 -5.79
C GLN A 497 -4.93 -10.41 -6.22
N VAL A 498 -4.77 -10.11 -7.51
CA VAL A 498 -3.56 -9.47 -8.04
C VAL A 498 -3.96 -8.34 -8.98
N VAL A 499 -3.22 -7.24 -8.94
CA VAL A 499 -3.41 -6.09 -9.85
C VAL A 499 -2.13 -5.84 -10.62
N LEU A 500 -2.27 -5.58 -11.92
CA LEU A 500 -1.19 -5.26 -12.86
C LEU A 500 -1.53 -3.93 -13.55
N CYS A 501 -0.52 -3.13 -13.87
CA CYS A 501 -0.70 -1.85 -14.53
C CYS A 501 0.22 -1.71 -15.73
N SER A 502 -0.35 -1.35 -16.89
CA SER A 502 0.40 -1.13 -18.13
C SER A 502 0.58 0.36 -18.48
N LEU A 503 0.56 1.23 -17.48
CA LEU A 503 0.69 2.68 -17.67
C LEU A 503 2.09 3.07 -18.16
N TRP A 504 3.13 2.45 -17.61
CA TRP A 504 4.53 2.74 -17.92
C TRP A 504 5.05 1.93 -19.12
N GLU A 505 6.37 1.99 -19.33
CA GLU A 505 7.05 1.27 -20.40
C GLU A 505 6.71 -0.25 -20.37
N PRO A 506 6.67 -0.92 -21.54
CA PRO A 506 6.33 -2.34 -21.63
C PRO A 506 7.17 -3.24 -20.71
N GLU A 507 8.43 -2.87 -20.50
CA GLU A 507 9.36 -3.58 -19.64
C GLU A 507 8.92 -3.60 -18.16
N ILE A 508 8.35 -2.50 -17.67
CA ILE A 508 7.81 -2.41 -16.31
C ILE A 508 6.60 -3.33 -16.16
N THR A 509 5.75 -3.41 -17.19
CA THR A 509 4.64 -4.36 -17.22
C THR A 509 5.16 -5.81 -17.19
N ARG A 510 6.22 -6.09 -17.95
CA ARG A 510 6.86 -7.41 -18.01
C ARG A 510 7.38 -7.82 -16.63
N GLN A 511 8.07 -6.92 -15.93
CA GLN A 511 8.56 -7.14 -14.57
C GLN A 511 7.43 -7.43 -13.57
N GLN A 512 6.31 -6.70 -13.65
CA GLN A 512 5.14 -6.96 -12.81
C GLN A 512 4.56 -8.36 -13.05
N VAL A 513 4.44 -8.78 -14.32
CA VAL A 513 3.92 -10.11 -14.68
C VAL A 513 4.86 -11.23 -14.23
N HIS A 514 6.18 -11.08 -14.41
CA HIS A 514 7.16 -12.04 -13.89
C HIS A 514 7.07 -12.16 -12.38
N LYS A 515 7.06 -11.03 -11.66
CA LYS A 515 6.92 -11.01 -10.21
C LYS A 515 5.64 -11.73 -9.75
N ALA A 516 4.51 -11.47 -10.42
CA ALA A 516 3.25 -12.12 -10.11
C ALA A 516 3.30 -13.63 -10.36
N TRP A 517 3.92 -14.03 -11.47
CA TRP A 517 4.13 -15.43 -11.82
C TRP A 517 5.03 -16.15 -10.82
N ASP A 518 6.18 -15.58 -10.46
CA ASP A 518 7.12 -16.19 -9.52
C ASP A 518 6.49 -16.37 -8.14
N LEU A 519 5.78 -15.33 -7.65
CA LEU A 519 5.03 -15.42 -6.40
C LEU A 519 3.92 -16.47 -6.46
N LEU A 520 3.26 -16.64 -7.61
CA LEU A 520 2.28 -17.72 -7.78
C LEU A 520 2.95 -19.09 -7.71
N GLN A 521 4.05 -19.30 -8.43
CA GLN A 521 4.78 -20.58 -8.43
C GLN A 521 5.25 -20.96 -7.01
N GLN A 522 5.69 -19.98 -6.21
CA GLN A 522 6.03 -20.19 -4.80
C GLN A 522 4.84 -20.69 -3.98
N ARG A 523 3.63 -20.16 -4.23
CA ARG A 523 2.40 -20.60 -3.54
C ARG A 523 1.90 -21.98 -3.99
N LEU A 524 2.15 -22.34 -5.24
CA LEU A 524 1.74 -23.63 -5.82
C LEU A 524 2.74 -24.76 -5.53
N SER A 525 3.99 -24.41 -5.20
CA SER A 525 4.99 -25.36 -4.78
C SER A 525 4.61 -25.92 -3.40
N PRO A 526 4.57 -27.24 -3.20
CA PRO A 526 4.39 -27.80 -1.87
C PRO A 526 5.55 -27.31 -0.99
N GLU A 527 5.26 -26.83 0.23
CA GLU A 527 6.32 -26.54 1.19
C GLU A 527 7.22 -27.78 1.31
N PRO A 528 8.57 -27.63 1.35
CA PRO A 528 9.40 -28.73 1.81
C PRO A 528 8.92 -29.06 3.23
N GLY A 529 8.40 -30.27 3.40
CA GLY A 529 7.97 -30.76 4.71
C GLY A 529 9.09 -30.65 5.74
N PRO A 530 8.74 -30.56 7.04
CA PRO A 530 9.69 -30.35 8.13
C PRO A 530 10.82 -31.37 8.19
#